data_AF-A0A329VM81-F1
#
_entry.id   AF-A0A329VM81-F1
#
_cell.length_a   1.000
_cell.length_b   1.000
_cell.length_c   1.000
_cell.angle_alpha   90.00
_cell.angle_beta   90.00
_cell.angle_gamma   90.00
#
_symmetry.space_group_name_H-M   'P 1'
#
loop_
_entity.id
_entity.type
_entity.pdbx_description
1 polymer ?
#
loop_
_entity_poly.entity_id
_entity_poly.type
_entity_poly.pdbx_seq_one_letter_code
_entity_poly.pdbx_strand_id
1 'polypeptide(L)'
;MFYQTPYAADGYVDNQLTLMPGNNWMNSGDLFEKDSDNCYYWLSRAVNEFKVGGKFVPVQAISNQIIQELGYFRHYFSKGHNEVININIESSAGKDMSSNIRTLLSDSWHRYQFTVKVVSAIPTTKTGKIKSTSET
;
A
#
# COMPACT_ATOMS: atom_id res chain seq x y z
N MET A 1 11.22 0.24 -9.80
CA MET A 1 11.87 1.24 -10.66
C MET A 1 13.35 0.93 -10.62
N PHE A 2 14.00 0.92 -11.78
CA PHE A 2 15.46 0.91 -11.82
C PHE A 2 15.94 2.36 -11.95
N TYR A 3 16.94 2.75 -11.16
CA TYR A 3 17.47 4.11 -11.18
C TYR A 3 19.00 4.11 -11.11
N GLN A 4 19.60 5.20 -11.59
CA GLN A 4 21.01 5.49 -11.49
C GLN A 4 21.17 6.92 -10.99
N THR A 5 22.07 7.14 -10.03
CA THR A 5 22.28 8.45 -9.41
C THR A 5 23.71 8.52 -8.86
N PRO A 6 24.38 9.69 -8.90
CA PRO A 6 25.67 9.87 -8.23
C PRO A 6 25.56 9.79 -6.70
N TYR A 7 24.35 9.80 -6.16
CA TYR A 7 24.07 9.66 -4.72
C TYR A 7 23.75 8.21 -4.31
N ALA A 8 24.09 7.25 -5.16
CA ALA A 8 23.96 5.82 -4.87
C ALA A 8 24.86 5.44 -3.69
N ALA A 9 24.38 4.55 -2.83
CA ALA A 9 25.28 3.86 -1.90
C ALA A 9 26.18 2.88 -2.69
N ASP A 10 27.43 2.70 -2.25
CA ASP A 10 28.40 1.81 -2.92
C ASP A 10 27.99 0.33 -2.90
N GLY A 11 27.02 -0.04 -2.06
CA GLY A 11 26.52 -1.39 -1.93
C GLY A 11 26.06 -1.71 -0.51
N TYR A 12 26.01 -3.00 -0.20
CA TYR A 12 25.74 -3.50 1.14
C TYR A 12 27.01 -4.09 1.73
N VAL A 13 27.11 -4.10 3.05
CA VAL A 13 28.20 -4.79 3.75
C VAL A 13 27.69 -6.14 4.24
N ASP A 14 28.45 -7.20 4.02
CA ASP A 14 28.11 -8.54 4.47
C ASP A 14 28.37 -8.75 5.99
N ASN A 15 28.06 -9.94 6.46
CA ASN A 15 28.26 -10.37 7.84
C ASN A 15 29.73 -10.51 8.25
N GLN A 16 30.67 -10.39 7.32
CA GLN A 16 32.12 -10.36 7.56
C GLN A 16 32.70 -8.94 7.41
N LEU A 17 31.84 -7.92 7.31
CA LEU A 17 32.22 -6.52 7.10
C LEU A 17 32.89 -6.25 5.73
N THR A 18 32.65 -7.11 4.74
CA THR A 18 33.13 -6.91 3.37
C THR A 18 32.10 -6.17 2.54
N LEU A 19 32.53 -5.16 1.77
CA LEU A 19 31.65 -4.45 0.85
C LEU A 19 31.27 -5.35 -0.32
N MET A 20 29.97 -5.57 -0.50
CA MET A 20 29.38 -6.14 -1.69
C MET A 20 29.00 -4.99 -2.65
N PRO A 21 29.78 -4.73 -3.70
CA PRO A 21 29.55 -3.59 -4.57
C PRO A 21 28.18 -3.66 -5.25
N GLY A 22 27.49 -2.53 -5.29
CA GLY A 22 26.20 -2.37 -5.95
C GLY A 22 26.31 -2.35 -7.48
N ASN A 23 25.21 -2.67 -8.15
CA ASN A 23 25.11 -2.51 -9.60
C ASN A 23 24.94 -1.02 -9.98
N ASN A 24 25.39 -0.65 -11.19
CA ASN A 24 25.19 0.70 -11.75
C ASN A 24 23.71 1.10 -11.85
N TRP A 25 22.81 0.13 -11.99
CA TRP A 25 21.37 0.31 -11.93
C TRP A 25 20.84 -0.35 -10.66
N MET A 26 20.25 0.46 -9.78
CA MET A 26 19.67 0.02 -8.53
C MET A 26 18.18 -0.27 -8.70
N ASN A 27 17.72 -1.41 -8.19
CA ASN A 27 16.30 -1.70 -8.08
C ASN A 27 15.76 -1.09 -6.78
N SER A 28 14.87 -0.11 -6.86
CA SER A 28 14.26 0.49 -5.67
C SER A 28 13.35 -0.49 -4.91
N GLY A 29 12.89 -1.55 -5.57
CA GLY A 29 11.87 -2.45 -5.03
C GLY A 29 10.47 -1.82 -5.01
N ASP A 30 10.26 -0.70 -5.72
CA ASP A 30 8.97 0.00 -5.82
C ASP A 30 8.40 -0.01 -7.24
N LEU A 31 7.08 0.11 -7.33
CA LEU A 31 6.30 0.27 -8.55
C LEU A 31 6.00 1.75 -8.75
N PHE A 32 6.15 2.20 -9.99
CA PHE A 32 5.83 3.56 -10.41
C PHE A 32 5.03 3.52 -11.72
N GLU A 33 4.15 4.49 -11.90
CA GLU A 33 3.51 4.79 -13.18
C GLU A 33 4.18 6.00 -13.81
N LYS A 34 4.36 5.98 -15.13
CA LYS A 34 4.86 7.11 -15.90
C LYS A 34 3.75 7.63 -16.78
N ASP A 35 3.43 8.92 -16.67
CA ASP A 35 2.41 9.55 -17.51
C ASP A 35 2.98 10.04 -18.86
N SER A 36 2.12 10.68 -19.66
CA SER A 36 2.49 11.26 -20.96
C SER A 36 3.46 12.44 -20.84
N ASP A 37 3.47 13.13 -19.70
CA ASP A 37 4.32 14.28 -19.44
C ASP A 37 5.69 13.88 -18.84
N ASN A 38 5.95 12.57 -18.72
CA ASN A 38 7.14 11.96 -18.12
C ASN A 38 7.27 12.17 -16.60
N CYS A 39 6.17 12.45 -15.91
CA CYS A 39 6.11 12.42 -14.46
C CYS A 39 6.02 10.97 -13.97
N TYR A 40 6.72 10.68 -12.87
CA TYR A 40 6.70 9.36 -12.23
C TYR A 40 5.93 9.41 -10.91
N TYR A 41 4.87 8.60 -10.82
CA TYR A 41 4.02 8.51 -9.65
C TYR A 41 4.30 7.21 -8.90
N TRP A 42 4.72 7.32 -7.63
CA TRP A 42 4.94 6.14 -6.79
C TRP A 42 3.59 5.44 -6.51
N LEU A 43 3.53 4.13 -6.78
CA LEU A 43 2.31 3.33 -6.59
C LEU A 43 2.38 2.51 -5.30
N SER A 44 3.38 1.65 -5.16
CA SER A 44 3.55 0.77 -4.00
C SER A 44 4.93 0.14 -3.99
N ARG A 45 5.29 -0.56 -2.91
CA ARG A 45 6.43 -1.49 -2.95
C ARG A 45 6.06 -2.72 -3.79
N ALA A 46 6.96 -3.20 -4.63
CA ALA A 46 6.79 -4.43 -5.41
C ALA A 46 6.62 -5.66 -4.50
N VAL A 47 7.34 -5.71 -3.37
CA VAL A 47 7.20 -6.79 -2.38
C VAL A 47 5.87 -6.76 -1.61
N ASN A 48 5.14 -5.63 -1.66
CA ASN A 48 3.85 -5.46 -1.00
C ASN A 48 2.70 -5.53 -2.02
N GLU A 49 2.89 -6.20 -3.16
CA GLU A 49 1.84 -6.40 -4.15
C GLU A 49 0.59 -7.02 -3.50
N PHE A 50 -0.48 -6.22 -3.43
CA PHE A 50 -1.75 -6.67 -2.92
C PHE A 50 -2.53 -7.30 -4.07
N LYS A 51 -2.44 -8.63 -4.18
CA LYS A 51 -3.17 -9.42 -5.19
C LYS A 51 -4.31 -10.20 -4.56
N VAL A 52 -5.48 -10.12 -5.20
CA VAL A 52 -6.70 -10.82 -4.81
C VAL A 52 -7.37 -11.34 -6.08
N GLY A 53 -7.70 -12.65 -6.12
CA GLY A 53 -8.30 -13.27 -7.30
C GLY A 53 -7.45 -13.19 -8.57
N GLY A 54 -6.12 -13.29 -8.45
CA GLY A 54 -5.20 -13.13 -9.57
C GLY A 54 -5.07 -11.70 -10.12
N LYS A 55 -5.80 -10.73 -9.56
CA LYS A 55 -5.78 -9.33 -9.98
C LYS A 55 -4.90 -8.51 -9.03
N PHE A 56 -4.14 -7.59 -9.60
CA PHE A 56 -3.47 -6.54 -8.83
C PHE A 56 -4.51 -5.55 -8.31
N VAL A 57 -4.38 -5.17 -7.04
CA VAL A 57 -5.22 -4.15 -6.38
C VAL A 57 -4.33 -2.95 -6.03
N PRO A 58 -4.62 -1.75 -6.56
CA PRO A 58 -3.85 -0.55 -6.27
C PRO A 58 -4.26 0.06 -4.92
N VAL A 59 -4.00 -0.66 -3.83
CA VAL A 59 -4.45 -0.28 -2.46
C VAL A 59 -4.02 1.12 -2.04
N GLN A 60 -2.87 1.60 -2.52
CA GLN A 60 -2.41 2.96 -2.24
C GLN A 60 -3.25 4.02 -2.96
N ALA A 61 -3.60 3.80 -4.23
CA ALA A 61 -4.45 4.72 -4.98
C ALA A 61 -5.84 4.81 -4.34
N ILE A 62 -6.40 3.66 -3.95
CA ILE A 62 -7.67 3.56 -3.21
C ILE A 62 -7.56 4.32 -1.87
N SER A 63 -6.47 4.10 -1.12
CA SER A 63 -6.20 4.78 0.15
C SER A 63 -6.13 6.31 0.00
N ASN A 64 -5.42 6.78 -1.02
CA ASN A 64 -5.28 8.20 -1.31
C ASN A 64 -6.63 8.84 -1.62
N GLN A 65 -7.46 8.20 -2.45
CA GLN A 65 -8.80 8.71 -2.77
C GLN A 65 -9.70 8.75 -1.54
N ILE A 66 -9.68 7.71 -0.70
CA ILE A 66 -10.40 7.68 0.58
C ILE A 66 -10.01 8.89 1.44
N ILE A 67 -8.70 9.16 1.58
CA ILE A 67 -8.21 10.28 2.39
C ILE A 67 -8.61 11.63 1.77
N GLN A 68 -8.55 11.75 0.45
CA GLN A 68 -8.88 12.97 -0.27
C GLN A 68 -10.36 13.34 -0.14
N GLU A 69 -11.27 12.36 -0.22
CA GLU A 69 -12.72 12.61 -0.25
C GLU A 69 -13.38 12.53 1.13
N LEU A 70 -12.89 11.65 2.01
CA LEU A 70 -13.51 11.37 3.31
C LEU A 70 -12.68 11.87 4.51
N GLY A 71 -11.51 12.45 4.25
CA GLY A 71 -10.61 12.99 5.26
C GLY A 71 -9.68 11.95 5.86
N TYR A 72 -8.81 12.42 6.77
CA TYR A 72 -7.74 11.59 7.32
C TYR A 72 -8.24 10.69 8.47
N PHE A 73 -8.13 9.38 8.27
CA PHE A 73 -8.30 8.38 9.32
C PHE A 73 -7.42 7.16 9.04
N ARG A 74 -7.06 6.42 10.10
CA ARG A 74 -6.24 5.22 9.96
C ARG A 74 -7.06 4.08 9.39
N HIS A 75 -6.51 3.46 8.35
CA HIS A 75 -7.09 2.26 7.75
C HIS A 75 -6.00 1.37 7.15
N TYR A 76 -6.31 0.09 6.96
CA TYR A 76 -5.45 -0.84 6.23
C TYR A 76 -6.26 -1.89 5.48
N PHE A 77 -5.65 -2.43 4.43
CA PHE A 77 -6.23 -3.46 3.59
C PHE A 77 -5.79 -4.85 4.05
N SER A 78 -6.72 -5.81 4.08
CA SER A 78 -6.40 -7.23 4.28
C SER A 78 -7.18 -8.10 3.30
N LYS A 79 -6.65 -9.28 2.99
CA LYS A 79 -7.31 -10.22 2.08
C LYS A 79 -8.44 -10.91 2.84
N GLY A 80 -9.62 -11.00 2.24
CA GLY A 80 -10.72 -11.82 2.71
C GLY A 80 -10.80 -13.15 1.98
N HIS A 81 -11.81 -13.94 2.32
CA HIS A 81 -12.17 -15.13 1.55
C HIS A 81 -12.88 -14.73 0.24
N ASN A 82 -12.87 -15.65 -0.74
CA ASN A 82 -13.59 -15.50 -2.02
C ASN A 82 -13.29 -14.19 -2.75
N GLU A 83 -12.01 -13.83 -2.83
CA GLU A 83 -11.55 -12.64 -3.56
C GLU A 83 -12.07 -11.29 -3.02
N VAL A 84 -12.58 -11.26 -1.78
CA VAL A 84 -13.00 -10.02 -1.12
C VAL A 84 -11.80 -9.28 -0.54
N ILE A 85 -11.79 -7.97 -0.67
CA ILE A 85 -10.80 -7.08 -0.07
C ILE A 85 -11.43 -6.45 1.18
N ASN A 86 -10.81 -6.66 2.33
CA ASN A 86 -11.24 -6.02 3.57
C ASN A 86 -10.54 -4.67 3.73
N ILE A 87 -11.31 -3.65 4.09
CA ILE A 87 -10.79 -2.37 4.55
C ILE A 87 -11.12 -2.27 6.03
N ASN A 88 -10.09 -2.24 6.85
CA ASN A 88 -10.21 -2.20 8.30
C ASN A 88 -10.00 -0.76 8.76
N ILE A 89 -10.99 -0.18 9.42
CA ILE A 89 -10.99 1.19 9.92
C ILE A 89 -11.12 1.21 11.45
N GLU A 90 -10.49 2.16 12.13
CA GLU A 90 -10.68 2.30 13.57
C GLU A 90 -12.09 2.81 13.90
N SER A 91 -12.65 2.35 15.02
CA SER A 91 -13.94 2.81 15.55
C SER A 91 -14.01 4.31 15.82
N SER A 92 -12.86 4.97 15.99
CA SER A 92 -12.70 6.41 16.13
C SER A 92 -13.06 7.19 14.86
N ALA A 93 -13.16 6.54 13.70
CA ALA A 93 -13.41 7.20 12.41
C ALA A 93 -14.84 7.74 12.23
N GLY A 94 -15.75 7.47 13.17
CA GLY A 94 -17.13 7.97 13.16
C GLY A 94 -18.16 6.97 12.63
N LYS A 95 -19.42 7.15 13.01
CA LYS A 95 -20.51 6.18 12.75
C LYS A 95 -20.83 6.01 11.26
N ASP A 96 -20.76 7.10 10.49
CA ASP A 96 -21.17 7.08 9.07
C ASP A 96 -20.03 6.74 8.11
N MET A 97 -18.78 6.71 8.61
CA MET A 97 -17.59 6.51 7.78
C MET A 97 -17.62 5.18 7.02
N SER A 98 -18.13 4.11 7.64
CA SER A 98 -18.27 2.81 6.98
C SER A 98 -19.19 2.86 5.76
N SER A 99 -20.27 3.65 5.83
CA SER A 99 -21.23 3.82 4.73
C SER A 99 -20.63 4.66 3.61
N ASN A 100 -19.93 5.75 3.97
CA ASN A 100 -19.29 6.65 3.02
C ASN A 100 -18.19 5.93 2.22
N ILE A 101 -17.35 5.13 2.91
CA ILE A 101 -16.32 4.31 2.25
C ILE A 101 -16.97 3.30 1.30
N ARG A 102 -18.05 2.63 1.70
CA ARG A 102 -18.75 1.66 0.82
C ARG A 102 -19.25 2.32 -0.46
N THR A 103 -19.84 3.50 -0.33
CA THR A 103 -20.36 4.30 -1.46
C THR A 103 -19.22 4.71 -2.40
N LEU A 104 -18.15 5.28 -1.86
CA LEU A 104 -16.97 5.67 -2.64
C LEU A 104 -16.38 4.50 -3.44
N LEU A 105 -16.28 3.33 -2.82
CA LEU A 105 -15.71 2.14 -3.44
C LEU A 105 -16.63 1.53 -4.49
N SER A 106 -17.95 1.52 -4.26
CA SER A 106 -18.90 1.07 -5.27
C SER A 106 -18.87 1.95 -6.50
N ASP A 107 -18.65 3.25 -6.33
CA ASP A 107 -18.71 4.21 -7.43
C ASP A 107 -17.39 4.19 -8.23
N SER A 108 -16.25 4.28 -7.54
CA SER A 108 -14.94 4.45 -8.19
C SER A 108 -14.19 3.13 -8.45
N TRP A 109 -14.48 2.07 -7.69
CA TRP A 109 -13.69 0.83 -7.67
C TRP A 109 -14.53 -0.44 -7.87
N HIS A 110 -15.65 -0.34 -8.59
CA HIS A 110 -16.63 -1.41 -8.85
C HIS A 110 -16.07 -2.74 -9.42
N ARG A 111 -14.84 -2.74 -9.96
CA ARG A 111 -14.16 -3.95 -10.46
C ARG A 111 -13.65 -4.88 -9.37
N TYR A 112 -13.66 -4.43 -8.12
CA TYR A 112 -13.20 -5.17 -6.95
C TYR A 112 -14.34 -5.33 -5.94
N GLN A 113 -14.30 -6.42 -5.16
CA GLN A 113 -15.26 -6.64 -4.08
C GLN A 113 -14.66 -6.18 -2.76
N PHE A 114 -15.35 -5.27 -2.07
CA PHE A 114 -14.89 -4.72 -0.80
C PHE A 114 -15.81 -5.07 0.36
N THR A 115 -15.23 -5.23 1.55
CA THR A 115 -15.94 -5.25 2.83
C THR A 115 -15.27 -4.27 3.79
N VAL A 116 -16.05 -3.37 4.37
CA VAL A 116 -15.56 -2.45 5.39
C VAL A 116 -15.79 -3.05 6.78
N LYS A 117 -14.70 -3.21 7.54
CA LYS A 117 -14.67 -3.75 8.90
C LYS A 117 -14.25 -2.65 9.88
N VAL A 118 -14.95 -2.54 10.99
CA VAL A 118 -14.58 -1.62 12.08
C VAL A 118 -13.80 -2.40 13.13
N VAL A 119 -12.60 -1.95 13.46
CA VAL A 119 -11.74 -2.52 14.50
C VAL A 119 -11.58 -1.55 15.66
N SER A 120 -11.36 -2.05 16.87
CA SER A 120 -11.18 -1.20 18.06
C SER A 120 -9.90 -0.37 17.99
N ALA A 121 -8.81 -0.94 17.47
CA ALA A 121 -7.54 -0.27 17.23
C ALA A 121 -6.74 -0.98 16.14
N ILE A 122 -6.04 -0.23 15.30
CA ILE A 122 -5.15 -0.81 14.27
C ILE A 122 -3.78 -1.11 14.91
N PRO A 123 -3.28 -2.36 14.82
CA PRO A 123 -1.97 -2.71 15.37
C PRO A 123 -0.83 -1.93 14.70
N THR A 124 0.08 -1.40 15.50
CA THR A 124 1.26 -0.67 15.00
C THR A 124 2.58 -1.29 15.46
N THR A 125 3.65 -1.06 14.69
CA THR A 125 5.02 -1.32 15.12
C THR A 125 5.44 -0.36 16.24
N LYS A 126 6.62 -0.58 16.84
CA LYS A 126 7.21 0.36 17.83
C LYS A 126 7.40 1.78 17.27
N THR A 127 7.50 1.93 15.95
CA THR A 127 7.65 3.23 15.26
C THR A 127 6.32 3.84 14.82
N GLY A 128 5.18 3.27 15.23
CA GLY A 128 3.85 3.78 14.88
C GLY A 128 3.37 3.45 13.48
N LYS A 129 4.13 2.67 12.70
CA LYS A 129 3.70 2.18 11.37
C LYS A 129 2.65 1.09 11.54
N ILE A 130 1.65 1.04 10.66
CA ILE A 130 0.67 -0.06 10.66
C ILE A 130 1.42 -1.39 10.48
N LYS A 131 1.15 -2.35 11.37
CA LYS A 131 1.74 -3.68 11.30
C LYS A 131 1.03 -4.45 10.20
N SER A 132 1.74 -4.81 9.14
CA SER A 132 1.21 -5.68 8.09
C SER A 132 0.87 -7.04 8.70
N THR A 133 -0.42 -7.35 8.80
CA THR A 133 -0.90 -8.70 9.10
C THR A 133 -0.90 -9.48 7.80
N SER A 134 0.26 -10.00 7.41
CA SER A 134 0.30 -11.09 6.44
C SER A 134 -0.26 -12.32 7.15
N GLU A 135 -1.54 -12.61 6.95
CA GLU A 135 -2.07 -13.96 7.21
C GLU A 135 -1.34 -14.90 6.23
N THR A 136 -0.53 -15.79 6.80
CA THR A 136 0.01 -17.00 6.14
C THR A 136 -1.11 -17.96 5.82
#